data_AF-A0A4Q3T9B9-F1
#
_entry.id   AF-A0A4Q3T9B9-F1
#
_cell.length_a   1.000
_cell.length_b   1.000
_cell.length_c   1.000
_cell.angle_alpha   90.00
_cell.angle_beta   90.00
_cell.angle_gamma   90.00
#
_symmetry.space_group_name_H-M   'P 1'
#
loop_
_entity.id
_entity.type
_entity.pdbx_description
1 polymer ?
#
loop_
_entity_poly.entity_id
_entity_poly.type
_entity_poly.pdbx_seq_one_letter_code
_entity_poly.pdbx_strand_id
1 'polypeptide(L)'
;MDRRLLLRTGLAAVVGSTMSDAAWAAEPDHDVTYVGDFDELWETLRDRYCFFSEKRTDWNRVRAFYRPLAREADSDDAFAEVLRRTLAELYDPHTSLATPPAGSQRLPISDLITEWRNGQAVVTALDSDGVAAEAGVALGDVILSTDGRPIGQLGSRY
;
A
#
# COMPACT_ATOMS: atom_id res chain seq x y z
N MET A 1 36.36 -52.38 48.51
CA MET A 1 36.24 -53.18 47.26
C MET A 1 34.92 -52.72 46.66
N ASP A 2 34.78 -52.00 45.53
CA ASP A 2 35.54 -51.74 44.28
C ASP A 2 35.69 -50.22 44.04
N ARG A 3 36.71 -49.60 43.37
CA ARG A 3 37.46 -49.79 42.11
C ARG A 3 36.68 -49.56 40.81
N ARG A 4 36.64 -48.30 40.32
CA ARG A 4 36.95 -47.80 38.93
C ARG A 4 36.21 -46.46 38.66
N LEU A 5 36.89 -45.31 38.59
CA LEU A 5 37.64 -44.68 37.47
C LEU A 5 36.76 -44.00 36.38
N LEU A 6 36.80 -42.66 36.41
CA LEU A 6 36.83 -41.67 35.32
C LEU A 6 36.17 -42.01 33.97
N LEU A 7 35.29 -41.11 33.50
CA LEU A 7 35.41 -40.57 32.14
C LEU A 7 34.76 -39.18 31.98
N ARG A 8 35.61 -38.26 31.55
CA ARG A 8 35.37 -36.90 31.06
C ARG A 8 34.46 -36.89 29.84
N THR A 9 33.61 -35.85 29.73
CA THR A 9 33.30 -34.98 28.55
C THR A 9 31.87 -34.44 28.77
N GLY A 10 31.62 -33.14 28.90
CA GLY A 10 31.87 -32.11 27.90
C GLY A 10 30.57 -31.87 27.13
N LEU A 11 29.66 -31.04 27.67
CA LEU A 11 28.54 -30.50 26.88
C LEU A 11 28.70 -28.99 26.81
N ALA A 12 29.09 -28.53 25.63
CA ALA A 12 29.20 -27.13 25.28
C ALA A 12 27.83 -26.45 25.42
N ALA A 13 27.82 -25.30 26.09
CA ALA A 13 26.70 -24.38 26.01
C ALA A 13 26.70 -23.77 24.60
N VAL A 14 25.85 -24.30 23.71
CA VAL A 14 25.47 -23.56 22.50
C VAL A 14 24.44 -22.54 22.95
N VAL A 15 24.92 -21.33 23.27
CA VAL A 15 24.06 -20.14 23.18
C VAL A 15 23.81 -19.97 21.69
N GLY A 16 22.76 -20.62 21.20
CA GLY A 16 22.24 -20.34 19.88
C GLY A 16 21.77 -18.90 19.91
N SER A 17 22.56 -18.00 19.31
CA SER A 17 22.07 -16.69 18.91
C SER A 17 20.85 -16.95 18.03
N THR A 18 19.65 -16.79 18.59
CA THR A 18 18.44 -16.63 17.80
C THR A 18 18.63 -15.29 17.11
N MET A 19 19.24 -15.31 15.92
CA MET A 19 19.03 -14.24 14.97
C MET A 19 17.52 -14.16 14.85
N SER A 20 16.95 -13.09 15.39
CA SER A 20 15.59 -12.72 15.07
C SER A 20 15.65 -12.39 13.59
N ASP A 21 15.39 -13.39 12.75
CA ASP A 21 14.72 -13.12 11.49
C ASP A 21 13.59 -12.19 11.88
N ALA A 22 13.63 -10.97 11.36
CA ALA A 22 12.48 -10.11 11.42
C ALA A 22 11.36 -10.94 10.82
N ALA A 23 10.53 -11.51 11.69
CA ALA A 23 9.36 -12.25 11.30
C ALA A 23 8.46 -11.20 10.66
N TRP A 24 8.62 -11.03 9.34
CA TRP A 24 7.48 -10.68 8.52
C TRP A 24 6.45 -11.72 8.91
N ALA A 25 5.45 -11.30 9.67
CA ALA A 25 4.40 -12.20 10.12
C ALA A 25 3.90 -12.89 8.86
N ALA A 26 4.18 -14.19 8.73
CA ALA A 26 3.68 -14.97 7.63
C ALA A 26 2.16 -14.91 7.77
N GLU A 27 1.52 -14.28 6.80
CA GLU A 27 0.08 -14.08 6.79
C GLU A 27 -0.57 -15.48 6.86
N PRO A 28 -1.51 -15.70 7.78
CA PRO A 28 -2.18 -17.00 7.88
C PRO A 28 -2.90 -17.32 6.56
N ASP A 29 -3.09 -18.60 6.28
CA ASP A 29 -3.82 -19.03 5.08
C ASP A 29 -5.30 -18.61 5.22
N HIS A 30 -5.70 -17.55 4.52
CA HIS A 30 -7.07 -17.06 4.52
C HIS A 30 -7.86 -17.80 3.43
N ASP A 31 -9.07 -18.26 3.75
CA ASP A 31 -10.07 -18.58 2.73
C ASP A 31 -10.48 -17.25 2.09
N VAL A 32 -9.72 -16.82 1.07
CA VAL A 32 -9.74 -15.46 0.51
C VAL A 32 -11.06 -15.25 -0.22
N THR A 33 -11.98 -14.58 0.46
CA THR A 33 -13.20 -14.05 -0.15
C THR A 33 -13.09 -12.54 -0.16
N TYR A 34 -13.74 -11.87 -1.12
CA TYR A 34 -13.84 -10.41 -1.11
C TYR A 34 -14.39 -9.84 0.20
N VAL A 35 -15.25 -10.60 0.89
CA VAL A 35 -15.74 -10.21 2.22
C VAL A 35 -14.65 -10.29 3.29
N GLY A 36 -13.81 -11.34 3.24
CA GLY A 36 -12.66 -11.50 4.12
C GLY A 36 -11.64 -10.39 3.91
N ASP A 37 -11.26 -10.11 2.65
CA ASP A 37 -10.32 -9.04 2.31
C ASP A 37 -10.85 -7.66 2.70
N PHE A 38 -12.15 -7.42 2.49
CA PHE A 38 -12.79 -6.20 2.95
C PHE A 38 -12.73 -6.05 4.46
N ASP A 39 -13.02 -7.12 5.19
CA ASP A 39 -13.00 -7.13 6.66
C ASP A 39 -11.58 -6.87 7.17
N GLU A 40 -10.57 -7.50 6.58
CA GLU A 40 -9.15 -7.29 6.92
C GLU A 40 -8.72 -5.83 6.68
N LEU A 41 -9.02 -5.26 5.51
CA LEU A 41 -8.73 -3.86 5.21
C LEU A 41 -9.42 -2.92 6.23
N TRP A 42 -10.69 -3.18 6.54
CA TRP A 42 -11.45 -2.36 7.45
C TRP A 42 -10.91 -2.43 8.89
N GLU A 43 -10.58 -3.62 9.37
CA GLU A 43 -10.02 -3.85 10.71
C GLU A 43 -8.61 -3.27 10.85
N THR A 44 -7.75 -3.47 9.84
CA THR A 44 -6.41 -2.89 9.81
C THR A 44 -6.49 -1.36 9.88
N LEU A 45 -7.38 -0.71 9.11
CA LEU A 45 -7.53 0.74 9.19
C LEU A 45 -8.10 1.18 10.54
N ARG A 46 -9.14 0.51 11.05
CA ARG A 46 -9.71 0.79 12.38
C ARG A 46 -8.64 0.82 13.46
N ASP A 47 -7.71 -0.13 13.43
CA ASP A 47 -6.72 -0.33 14.49
C ASP A 47 -5.44 0.49 14.30
N ARG A 48 -5.09 0.85 13.06
CA ARG A 48 -3.78 1.42 12.73
C ARG A 48 -3.83 2.85 12.19
N TYR A 49 -4.97 3.31 11.68
CA TYR A 49 -5.07 4.63 11.08
C TYR A 49 -5.15 5.73 12.15
N CYS A 50 -4.10 6.53 12.24
CA CYS A 50 -3.90 7.46 13.36
C CYS A 50 -4.76 8.74 13.30
N PHE A 51 -5.32 9.09 12.14
CA PHE A 51 -6.04 10.36 11.96
C PHE A 51 -7.56 10.25 12.18
N PHE A 52 -8.09 9.12 12.66
CA PHE A 52 -9.53 9.00 12.92
C PHE A 52 -10.03 10.00 13.97
N SER A 53 -9.21 10.36 14.96
CA SER A 53 -9.55 11.37 15.98
C SER A 53 -9.70 12.78 15.41
N GLU A 54 -9.10 13.07 14.25
CA GLU A 54 -9.16 14.35 13.56
C GLU A 54 -10.29 14.40 12.52
N LYS A 55 -10.96 13.26 12.29
CA LYS A 55 -11.99 13.09 11.26
C LYS A 55 -13.37 12.89 11.88
N ARG A 56 -14.40 13.19 11.10
CA ARG A 56 -15.81 12.97 11.49
C ARG A 56 -16.40 11.69 10.89
N THR A 57 -15.57 10.86 10.26
CA THR A 57 -15.97 9.62 9.60
C THR A 57 -16.39 8.58 10.65
N ASP A 58 -17.62 8.09 10.56
CA ASP A 58 -18.07 6.95 11.34
C ASP A 58 -17.64 5.66 10.62
N TRP A 59 -16.51 5.10 11.07
CA TRP A 59 -15.92 3.94 10.41
C TRP A 59 -16.80 2.68 10.50
N ASN A 60 -17.63 2.54 11.54
CA ASN A 60 -18.58 1.43 11.63
C ASN A 60 -19.69 1.57 10.58
N ARG A 61 -20.15 2.80 10.34
CA ARG A 61 -21.13 3.09 9.29
C ARG A 61 -20.56 2.83 7.89
N VAL A 62 -19.29 3.14 7.67
CA VAL A 62 -18.58 2.78 6.42
C VAL A 62 -18.64 1.27 6.19
N ARG A 63 -18.28 0.44 7.18
CA ARG A 63 -18.39 -1.03 7.06
C ARG A 63 -19.81 -1.50 6.80
N ALA A 64 -20.78 -0.95 7.52
CA ALA A 64 -22.18 -1.33 7.33
C ALA A 64 -22.67 -1.05 5.90
N PHE A 65 -22.17 0.00 5.25
CA PHE A 65 -22.53 0.37 3.89
C PHE A 65 -21.77 -0.44 2.82
N TYR A 66 -20.45 -0.57 2.94
CA TYR A 66 -19.61 -1.14 1.87
C TYR A 66 -19.43 -2.65 1.94
N ARG A 67 -19.52 -3.28 3.13
CA ARG A 67 -19.35 -4.74 3.25
C ARG A 67 -20.37 -5.56 2.44
N PRO A 68 -21.66 -5.18 2.35
CA PRO A 68 -22.59 -5.85 1.43
C PRO A 68 -22.17 -5.73 -0.03
N LEU A 69 -21.66 -4.57 -0.45
CA LEU A 69 -21.19 -4.36 -1.83
C LEU A 69 -19.96 -5.22 -2.15
N ALA A 70 -19.04 -5.37 -1.19
CA ALA A 70 -17.91 -6.28 -1.32
C ALA A 70 -18.35 -7.75 -1.50
N ARG A 71 -19.44 -8.16 -0.84
CA ARG A 71 -20.02 -9.50 -1.01
C ARG A 71 -20.64 -9.70 -2.39
N GLU A 72 -21.25 -8.64 -2.93
CA GLU A 72 -21.95 -8.67 -4.21
C GLU A 72 -21.00 -8.47 -5.40
N ALA A 73 -19.73 -8.10 -5.16
CA ALA A 73 -18.73 -7.99 -6.21
C ALA A 73 -18.52 -9.34 -6.90
N ASP A 74 -18.55 -9.32 -8.23
CA ASP A 74 -18.46 -10.49 -9.10
C ASP A 74 -17.13 -10.56 -9.87
N SER A 75 -16.23 -9.61 -9.62
CA SER A 75 -14.93 -9.48 -10.27
C SER A 75 -13.96 -8.65 -9.44
N ASP A 76 -12.66 -8.82 -9.70
CA ASP A 76 -11.60 -8.07 -9.01
C ASP A 76 -11.73 -6.56 -9.25
N ASP A 77 -12.13 -6.15 -10.46
CA ASP A 77 -12.37 -4.74 -10.78
C ASP A 77 -13.55 -4.17 -9.98
N ALA A 78 -14.66 -4.91 -9.88
CA ALA A 78 -15.81 -4.50 -9.07
C ALA A 78 -15.44 -4.42 -7.58
N PHE A 79 -14.65 -5.37 -7.10
CA PHE A 79 -14.17 -5.38 -5.72
C PHE A 79 -13.19 -4.23 -5.44
N ALA A 80 -12.22 -4.00 -6.32
CA ALA A 80 -11.27 -2.90 -6.22
C ALA A 80 -11.96 -1.54 -6.22
N GLU A 81 -13.06 -1.38 -6.95
CA GLU A 81 -13.89 -0.17 -6.92
C GLU A 81 -14.60 0.01 -5.57
N VAL A 82 -15.10 -1.06 -4.95
CA VAL A 82 -15.64 -1.02 -3.59
C VAL A 82 -14.56 -0.59 -2.59
N LEU A 83 -13.35 -1.17 -2.67
CA LEU A 83 -12.24 -0.80 -1.78
C LEU A 83 -11.82 0.65 -1.99
N ARG A 84 -11.66 1.10 -3.24
CA ARG A 84 -11.30 2.48 -3.58
C ARG A 84 -12.29 3.48 -2.98
N ARG A 85 -13.59 3.20 -3.08
CA ARG A 85 -14.65 4.04 -2.49
C ARG A 85 -14.63 4.00 -0.97
N THR A 86 -14.35 2.84 -0.39
CA THR A 86 -14.19 2.68 1.07
C THR A 86 -13.04 3.55 1.60
N LEU A 87 -11.89 3.54 0.93
CA LEU A 87 -10.73 4.38 1.28
C LEU A 87 -11.02 5.87 1.10
N ALA A 88 -11.85 6.25 0.12
CA ALA A 88 -12.22 7.64 -0.10
C ALA A 88 -12.98 8.27 1.09
N GLU A 89 -13.66 7.47 1.92
CA GLU A 89 -14.34 7.94 3.15
C GLU A 89 -13.35 8.40 4.25
N LEU A 90 -12.06 8.09 4.08
CA LEU A 90 -11.00 8.63 4.93
C LEU A 90 -10.70 10.09 4.60
N TYR A 91 -11.07 10.60 3.40
CA TYR A 91 -10.69 11.93 2.93
C TYR A 91 -9.18 12.19 3.12
N ASP A 92 -8.37 11.22 2.70
CA ASP A 92 -6.92 11.24 2.86
C ASP A 92 -6.25 10.79 1.54
N PRO A 93 -5.58 11.70 0.82
CA PRO A 93 -4.94 11.37 -0.45
C PRO A 93 -3.70 10.46 -0.29
N HIS A 94 -3.20 10.24 0.94
CA HIS A 94 -2.05 9.39 1.21
C HIS A 94 -2.42 7.93 1.48
N THR A 95 -3.71 7.62 1.60
CA THR A 95 -4.21 6.26 1.81
C THR A 95 -4.98 5.80 0.58
N SER A 96 -4.33 5.01 -0.27
CA SER A 96 -4.90 4.56 -1.56
C SER A 96 -4.49 3.12 -1.90
N LEU A 97 -5.16 2.54 -2.90
CA LEU A 97 -4.76 1.25 -3.47
C LEU A 97 -3.48 1.40 -4.29
N ALA A 98 -2.56 0.44 -4.16
CA ALA A 98 -1.37 0.38 -5.02
C ALA A 98 -1.76 0.29 -6.50
N THR A 99 -2.75 -0.55 -6.80
CA THR A 99 -3.33 -0.75 -8.13
C THR A 99 -4.81 -0.35 -8.11
N PRO A 100 -5.13 0.95 -8.29
CA PRO A 100 -6.51 1.40 -8.31
C PRO A 100 -7.20 1.04 -9.65
N PRO A 101 -8.54 0.93 -9.68
CA PRO A 101 -9.31 0.73 -10.91
C PRO A 101 -9.00 1.78 -11.99
N ALA A 102 -9.12 1.39 -13.26
CA ALA A 102 -8.91 2.30 -14.38
C ALA A 102 -9.83 3.53 -14.29
N GLY A 103 -9.28 4.72 -14.53
CA GLY A 103 -10.01 5.99 -14.45
C GLY A 103 -10.17 6.57 -13.04
N SER A 104 -9.61 5.93 -12.02
CA SER A 104 -9.56 6.49 -10.65
C SER A 104 -8.84 7.85 -10.64
N GLN A 105 -9.46 8.86 -10.03
CA GLN A 105 -8.78 10.13 -9.76
C GLN A 105 -7.67 9.90 -8.73
N ARG A 106 -6.41 10.07 -9.15
CA ARG A 106 -5.28 10.22 -8.23
C ARG A 106 -5.08 11.72 -8.05
N LEU A 107 -5.44 12.27 -6.90
CA LEU A 107 -4.96 13.60 -6.55
C LEU A 107 -3.44 13.49 -6.37
N PRO A 108 -2.66 14.40 -6.95
CA PRO A 108 -1.22 14.29 -6.83
C PRO A 108 -0.81 14.60 -5.39
N ILE A 109 -0.05 13.69 -4.76
CA ILE A 109 0.57 13.90 -3.43
C ILE A 109 1.72 14.93 -3.49
N SER A 110 2.04 15.36 -4.70
CA SER A 110 2.99 16.40 -5.10
C SER A 110 2.29 17.32 -6.09
N ASP A 111 2.99 18.32 -6.62
CA ASP A 111 2.46 19.26 -7.62
C ASP A 111 1.85 18.58 -8.86
N LEU A 112 2.38 17.40 -9.23
CA LEU A 112 1.89 16.57 -10.34
C LEU A 112 2.24 15.09 -10.12
N ILE A 113 1.58 14.20 -10.86
CA ILE A 113 1.95 12.77 -11.02
C ILE A 113 2.27 12.51 -12.49
N THR A 114 3.29 11.68 -12.74
CA THR A 114 3.58 11.13 -14.07
C THR A 114 3.43 9.62 -14.11
N GLU A 115 3.01 9.10 -15.26
CA GLU A 115 2.97 7.67 -15.57
C GLU A 115 3.69 7.39 -16.88
N TRP A 116 4.36 6.24 -16.97
CA TRP A 116 4.92 5.78 -18.23
C TRP A 116 3.82 5.24 -19.15
N ARG A 117 3.64 5.88 -20.30
CA ARG A 117 2.70 5.46 -21.35
C ARG A 117 3.43 5.48 -22.70
N ASN A 118 3.43 4.35 -23.40
CA ASN A 118 4.13 4.19 -24.69
C ASN A 118 5.60 4.65 -24.69
N GLY A 119 6.32 4.42 -23.58
CA GLY A 119 7.73 4.82 -23.43
C GLY A 119 7.97 6.31 -23.14
N GLN A 120 6.92 7.05 -22.78
CA GLN A 120 6.99 8.48 -22.41
C GLN A 120 6.43 8.66 -21.00
N ALA A 121 7.04 9.51 -20.15
CA ALA A 121 6.42 9.88 -18.88
C ALA A 121 5.44 11.03 -19.10
N VAL A 122 4.16 10.70 -19.01
CA VAL A 122 3.03 11.60 -19.27
C VAL A 122 2.49 12.11 -17.95
N VAL A 123 2.20 13.41 -17.83
CA VAL A 123 1.51 14.00 -16.67
C VAL A 123 0.07 13.51 -16.63
N THR A 124 -0.30 12.79 -15.58
CA THR A 124 -1.64 12.16 -15.43
C THR A 124 -2.48 12.75 -14.32
N ALA A 125 -1.86 13.48 -13.39
CA ALA A 125 -2.55 14.31 -12.41
C ALA A 125 -1.74 15.59 -12.18
N LEU A 126 -2.45 16.68 -11.88
CA LEU A 126 -1.88 18.02 -11.67
C LEU A 126 -2.68 18.71 -10.57
N ASP A 127 -1.99 19.28 -9.59
CA ASP A 127 -2.60 20.20 -8.64
C ASP A 127 -2.83 21.52 -9.35
N SER A 128 -4.10 21.91 -9.52
CA SER A 128 -4.46 23.13 -10.26
C SER A 128 -3.99 24.40 -9.56
N ASP A 129 -3.77 24.34 -8.25
CA ASP A 129 -3.27 25.46 -7.44
C ASP A 129 -1.75 25.37 -7.21
N GLY A 130 -1.09 24.39 -7.86
CA GLY A 130 0.32 24.06 -7.71
C GLY A 130 1.27 24.89 -8.57
N VAL A 131 2.56 24.90 -8.21
CA VAL A 131 3.61 25.68 -8.91
C VAL A 131 3.81 25.19 -10.34
N ALA A 132 3.66 23.88 -10.57
CA ALA A 132 3.72 23.27 -11.89
C ALA A 132 2.59 23.80 -12.80
N ALA A 133 1.37 23.93 -12.28
CA ALA A 133 0.25 24.50 -13.03
C ALA A 133 0.49 25.98 -13.33
N GLU A 134 0.98 26.76 -12.36
CA GLU A 134 1.38 28.17 -12.56
C GLU A 134 2.48 28.32 -13.62
N ALA A 135 3.42 27.37 -13.68
CA ALA A 135 4.47 27.30 -14.70
C ALA A 135 3.96 26.87 -16.08
N GLY A 136 2.68 26.53 -16.22
CA GLY A 136 2.02 26.17 -17.47
C GLY A 136 2.06 24.69 -17.82
N VAL A 137 2.41 23.80 -16.88
CA VAL A 137 2.29 22.36 -17.07
C VAL A 137 0.83 21.96 -17.17
N ALA A 138 0.50 21.05 -18.07
CA ALA A 138 -0.86 20.56 -18.31
C ALA A 138 -0.95 19.03 -18.25
N LEU A 139 -2.17 18.52 -18.00
CA LEU A 139 -2.48 17.10 -18.15
C LEU A 139 -2.18 16.65 -19.58
N GLY A 140 -1.43 15.56 -19.71
CA GLY A 140 -1.00 15.03 -21.00
C GLY A 140 0.38 15.51 -21.47
N ASP A 141 0.99 16.47 -20.80
CA ASP A 141 2.37 16.87 -21.10
C ASP A 141 3.35 15.71 -20.90
N VAL A 142 4.43 15.71 -21.70
CA VAL A 142 5.49 14.71 -21.60
C VAL A 142 6.72 15.32 -20.93
N ILE A 143 7.15 14.73 -19.83
CA ILE A 143 8.39 15.16 -19.16
C ILE A 143 9.59 14.60 -19.92
N LEU A 144 10.49 15.49 -20.38
CA LEU A 144 11.68 15.11 -21.13
C LEU A 144 12.92 14.99 -20.25
N SER A 145 13.05 15.88 -19.26
CA SER A 145 14.18 15.92 -18.33
C SER A 145 13.79 16.49 -16.96
N THR A 146 14.58 16.17 -15.95
CA THR A 146 14.52 16.75 -14.59
C THR A 146 15.92 17.19 -14.21
N ASP A 147 16.09 18.43 -13.75
CA ASP A 147 17.41 19.02 -13.43
C ASP A 147 18.45 18.89 -14.56
N GLY A 148 17.99 19.04 -15.81
CA GLY A 148 18.82 18.89 -17.01
C GLY A 148 19.19 17.45 -17.37
N ARG A 149 18.72 16.44 -16.63
CA ARG A 149 18.96 15.02 -16.90
C ARG A 149 17.79 14.39 -17.66
N PRO A 150 18.01 13.78 -18.85
CA PRO A 150 16.94 13.14 -19.61
C PRO A 150 16.27 12.00 -18.82
N ILE A 151 14.94 11.97 -18.77
CA ILE A 151 14.23 10.95 -17.98
C ILE A 151 14.30 9.56 -18.60
N GLY A 152 14.54 9.47 -19.93
CA GLY A 152 14.64 8.19 -20.64
C GLY A 152 15.79 7.30 -20.15
N GLN A 153 16.75 7.88 -19.39
CA GLN A 153 17.82 7.14 -18.73
C GLN A 153 17.43 6.62 -17.34
N LEU A 154 16.31 7.08 -16.77
CA LEU A 154 15.83 6.72 -15.42
C LEU A 154 14.81 5.56 -15.45
N GLY A 155 14.07 5.38 -16.56
CA GLY A 155 12.97 4.41 -16.69
C GLY A 155 13.34 2.91 -16.79
N SER A 156 14.58 2.52 -16.50
CA SER A 156 15.04 1.11 -16.52
C SER A 156 15.32 0.53 -15.13
N ARG A 157 15.06 1.28 -14.05
CA ARG A 157 15.49 0.88 -12.70
C ARG A 157 14.40 0.28 -11.80
N TYR A 158 13.16 0.18 -12.26
CA TYR A 158 12.06 -0.44 -11.53
C TYR A 158 11.12 -1.16 -12.49
#